data_AF-A0AAF0ZP45-F1
#
_entry.id   AF-A0AAF0ZP45-F1
#
_cell.length_a   1.000
_cell.length_b   1.000
_cell.length_c   1.000
_cell.angle_alpha   90.00
_cell.angle_beta   90.00
_cell.angle_gamma   90.00
#
_symmetry.space_group_name_H-M   'P 1'
#
loop_
_entity.id
_entity.type
_entity.pdbx_description
1 polymer ?
#
loop_
_entity_poly.entity_id
_entity_poly.type
_entity_poly.pdbx_seq_one_letter_code
_entity_poly.pdbx_strand_id
1 'polypeptide(L)'
;MLFVSIDKKSVIQVKRLQWNFRGNQTIFLDGLVVDFMWDVHDWLCNPKSGCAMFMFRTRSGLDSRLWFDQEKNLEQNEEEEEKDGFSLMICATKSPD
;
A
#
# COMPACT_ATOMS: atom_id res chain seq x y z
N MET A 1 14.43 -2.21 15.33
CA MET A 1 15.68 -1.42 15.47
C MET A 1 16.65 -1.90 14.42
N LEU A 2 17.34 -0.99 13.73
CA LEU A 2 18.42 -1.35 12.79
C LEU A 2 19.76 -1.07 13.48
N PHE A 3 20.67 -2.04 13.39
CA PHE A 3 22.04 -1.90 13.85
C PHE A 3 22.98 -2.03 12.66
N VAL A 4 23.88 -1.07 12.51
CA VAL A 4 25.01 -1.18 11.57
C VAL A 4 26.25 -1.38 12.41
N SER A 5 27.02 -2.42 12.10
CA SER A 5 28.25 -2.78 12.82
C SER A 5 29.44 -2.81 11.88
N ILE A 6 30.58 -2.28 12.33
CA ILE A 6 31.88 -2.40 11.68
C ILE A 6 32.79 -3.14 12.67
N ASP A 7 33.50 -4.17 12.20
CA ASP A 7 34.37 -5.02 13.04
C ASP A 7 33.67 -5.55 14.30
N LYS A 8 32.40 -5.97 14.15
CA LYS A 8 31.54 -6.48 15.23
C LYS A 8 31.20 -5.45 16.32
N LYS A 9 31.55 -4.18 16.14
CA LYS A 9 31.14 -3.07 17.01
C LYS A 9 29.97 -2.32 16.37
N SER A 10 28.87 -2.18 17.09
CA SER A 10 27.71 -1.42 16.64
C SER A 10 28.06 0.07 16.58
N VAL A 11 28.00 0.65 15.38
CA VAL A 11 28.32 2.06 15.12
C VAL A 11 27.07 2.92 14.95
N ILE A 12 25.98 2.33 14.44
CA ILE A 12 24.70 3.03 14.27
C ILE A 12 23.61 2.17 14.89
N GLN A 13 22.83 2.79 15.78
CA GLN A 13 21.61 2.20 16.32
C GLN A 13 20.42 3.12 15.99
N VAL A 14 19.54 2.67 15.12
CA VAL A 14 18.30 3.38 14.83
C VAL A 14 17.17 2.77 15.66
N LYS A 15 16.80 3.47 16.73
CA LYS A 15 15.83 3.00 17.75
C LYS A 15 14.38 2.97 17.25
N ARG A 16 14.02 3.88 16.34
CA ARG A 16 12.67 4.03 15.77
C ARG A 16 12.74 4.13 14.25
N LEU A 17 12.95 2.99 13.59
CA LEU A 17 12.72 2.89 12.14
C LEU A 17 11.23 3.12 11.90
N GLN A 18 10.86 4.26 11.31
CA GLN A 18 9.53 4.45 10.68
C GLN A 18 9.53 3.69 9.35
N TRP A 19 9.86 2.40 9.37
CA TRP A 19 9.75 1.59 8.18
C TRP A 19 8.30 1.17 8.06
N ASN A 20 7.64 1.74 7.06
CA ASN A 20 6.29 1.37 6.68
C ASN A 20 6.33 0.04 5.91
N PHE A 21 6.77 -1.03 6.58
CA PHE A 21 6.77 -2.40 6.02
C PHE A 21 5.35 -2.88 5.71
N ARG A 22 4.38 -2.30 6.39
CA ARG A 22 2.95 -2.49 6.14
C ARG A 22 2.32 -1.11 6.06
N GLY A 23 1.46 -0.91 5.08
CA GLY A 23 0.79 0.38 4.91
C GLY A 23 -0.20 0.38 3.78
N ASN A 24 -0.86 1.53 3.63
CA ASN A 24 -1.77 1.81 2.56
C ASN A 24 -1.61 3.28 2.12
N GLN A 25 -1.88 3.53 0.84
CA GLN A 25 -1.90 4.85 0.25
C GLN A 25 -2.97 4.86 -0.84
N THR A 26 -3.77 5.91 -0.89
CA THR A 26 -4.66 6.13 -2.03
C THR A 26 -3.89 6.90 -3.09
N ILE A 27 -3.91 6.39 -4.33
CA ILE A 27 -3.22 6.96 -5.48
C ILE A 27 -4.22 7.22 -6.61
N PHE A 28 -3.85 8.14 -7.51
CA PHE A 28 -4.60 8.44 -8.72
C PHE A 28 -3.87 7.83 -9.91
N LEU A 29 -4.53 6.92 -10.63
CA LEU A 29 -3.98 6.25 -11.82
C LEU A 29 -4.99 6.40 -12.96
N ASP A 30 -4.62 7.09 -14.04
CA ASP A 30 -5.45 7.30 -15.23
C ASP A 30 -6.88 7.80 -14.91
N GLY A 31 -7.01 8.68 -13.91
CA GLY A 31 -8.30 9.24 -13.47
C GLY A 31 -9.08 8.35 -12.49
N LEU A 32 -8.56 7.17 -12.14
CA LEU A 32 -9.14 6.27 -11.14
C LEU A 32 -8.51 6.50 -9.76
N VAL A 33 -9.34 6.47 -8.72
CA VAL A 33 -8.89 6.43 -7.33
C VAL A 33 -8.63 4.98 -6.94
N VAL A 34 -7.38 4.66 -6.61
CA VAL A 34 -6.95 3.30 -6.29
C VAL A 34 -6.37 3.27 -4.88
N ASP A 35 -6.88 2.37 -4.05
CA ASP A 35 -6.22 2.01 -2.80
C ASP A 35 -5.06 1.06 -3.11
N PHE A 36 -3.85 1.51 -2.81
CA PHE A 36 -2.65 0.71 -2.85
C PHE A 36 -2.26 0.30 -1.43
N MET A 37 -2.24 -1.01 -1.16
CA MET A 37 -1.88 -1.58 0.14
C MET A 37 -0.68 -2.49 -0.03
N TRP A 38 0.19 -2.53 0.98
CA TRP A 38 1.36 -3.39 0.96
C TRP A 38 1.64 -4.01 2.33
N ASP A 39 2.17 -5.22 2.29
CA ASP A 39 2.77 -5.90 3.43
C ASP A 39 4.02 -6.64 2.95
N VAL A 40 5.19 -6.09 3.29
CA VAL A 40 6.50 -6.66 2.94
C VAL A 40 7.26 -7.13 4.18
N HIS A 41 6.59 -7.13 5.35
CA HIS A 41 7.24 -7.43 6.63
C HIS A 41 7.76 -8.87 6.66
N ASP A 42 6.93 -9.84 6.28
CA ASP A 42 7.32 -11.25 6.32
C ASP A 42 8.49 -11.53 5.35
N TRP A 43 8.43 -10.98 4.13
CA TRP A 43 9.54 -11.08 3.17
C TRP A 43 10.88 -10.55 3.71
N LEU A 44 10.90 -9.42 4.41
CA LEU A 44 12.15 -8.81 4.88
C LEU A 44 12.65 -9.38 6.21
N CYS A 45 11.73 -9.68 7.13
CA CYS A 45 12.07 -10.08 8.50
C CYS A 45 12.18 -11.60 8.69
N ASN A 46 11.67 -12.41 7.76
CA ASN A 46 11.77 -13.86 7.84
C ASN A 46 12.86 -14.38 6.88
N PRO A 47 13.98 -14.91 7.40
CA PRO A 47 15.11 -15.33 6.56
C PRO A 47 14.89 -16.68 5.87
N LYS A 48 13.96 -17.54 6.35
CA LYS A 48 13.80 -18.91 5.86
C LYS A 48 12.72 -19.06 4.79
N SER A 49 11.63 -18.34 4.95
CA SER A 49 10.48 -18.32 4.04
C SER A 49 9.79 -17.00 4.26
N GLY A 50 9.38 -16.30 3.22
CA GLY A 50 8.69 -15.02 3.42
C GLY A 50 7.92 -14.59 2.20
N CYS A 51 6.78 -13.96 2.43
CA CYS A 51 5.99 -13.36 1.36
C CYS A 51 5.88 -11.84 1.48
N ALA A 52 5.79 -11.19 0.33
CA ALA A 52 5.41 -9.80 0.17
C ALA A 52 4.08 -9.78 -0.57
N MET A 53 3.16 -8.92 -0.14
CA MET A 53 1.86 -8.74 -0.74
C MET A 53 1.67 -7.28 -1.14
N PHE A 54 1.09 -7.09 -2.32
CA PHE A 54 0.67 -5.80 -2.84
C PHE A 54 -0.75 -5.94 -3.33
N MET A 55 -1.61 -4.98 -3.00
CA MET A 55 -3.00 -4.98 -3.43
C MET A 55 -3.36 -3.62 -4.01
N PHE A 56 -3.96 -3.64 -5.19
CA PHE A 56 -4.57 -2.50 -5.85
C PHE A 56 -6.07 -2.72 -5.88
N ARG A 57 -6.84 -1.76 -5.39
CA ARG A 57 -8.30 -1.81 -5.43
C ARG A 57 -8.83 -0.48 -5.90
N THR A 58 -9.52 -0.45 -7.04
CA THR A 58 -10.23 0.75 -7.47
C THR A 58 -11.38 1.03 -6.52
N ARG A 59 -11.60 2.30 -6.19
CA ARG A 59 -12.83 2.74 -5.53
C ARG A 59 -13.92 2.94 -6.57
N SER A 60 -15.14 2.50 -6.28
CA SER A 60 -16.30 2.78 -7.12
C SER A 60 -16.72 4.26 -6.99
N GLY A 61 -17.58 4.74 -7.90
CA GLY A 61 -17.97 6.15 -7.99
C GLY A 61 -18.51 6.76 -6.69
N LEU A 62 -19.12 5.97 -5.79
CA LEU A 62 -19.57 6.44 -4.48
C LEU A 62 -18.39 6.68 -3.51
N ASP A 63 -17.43 5.76 -3.45
CA ASP A 63 -16.25 5.85 -2.55
C ASP A 63 -15.20 6.87 -3.04
N SER A 64 -15.17 7.14 -4.35
CA SER A 64 -14.29 8.16 -4.95
C SER A 64 -14.79 9.59 -4.71
N ARG A 65 -16.13 9.77 -4.67
CA ARG A 65 -16.79 11.07 -4.44
C ARG A 65 -16.54 11.62 -3.04
N LEU A 66 -16.53 10.77 -2.01
CA LEU A 66 -16.18 11.18 -0.63
C LEU A 66 -14.81 11.87 -0.51
N TRP A 67 -13.88 11.65 -1.44
CA TRP A 67 -12.58 12.32 -1.49
C TRP A 67 -12.63 13.71 -2.14
N PHE A 68 -13.55 13.95 -3.07
CA PHE A 68 -13.72 15.22 -3.77
C PHE A 68 -14.83 16.10 -3.16
N ASP A 69 -15.82 15.48 -2.51
CA ASP A 69 -17.00 16.14 -1.95
C ASP A 69 -16.69 16.95 -0.67
N GLN A 70 -15.46 16.90 -0.16
CA GLN A 70 -15.04 17.84 0.87
C GLN A 70 -14.91 19.28 0.34
N GLU A 71 -14.88 19.51 -0.98
CA GLU A 71 -14.73 20.86 -1.57
C GLU A 71 -15.87 21.32 -2.49
N LYS A 72 -16.86 20.48 -2.85
CA LYS A 72 -17.93 20.92 -3.77
C LYS A 72 -19.31 20.42 -3.34
N ASN A 73 -19.96 21.20 -2.49
CA ASN A 73 -21.42 21.33 -2.59
C ASN A 73 -21.73 21.91 -3.98
N LEU A 74 -22.49 21.19 -4.81
CA LEU A 74 -23.47 21.70 -5.79
C LEU A 74 -23.96 20.49 -6.64
N GLU A 75 -25.24 20.16 -6.50
CA GLU A 75 -26.23 19.76 -7.53
C GLU A 75 -25.68 19.38 -8.94
N GLN A 76 -26.06 18.32 -9.66
CA GLN A 76 -27.28 17.48 -9.74
C GLN A 76 -27.01 16.37 -10.79
N ASN A 77 -27.74 15.25 -10.71
CA ASN A 77 -28.10 14.29 -11.79
C ASN A 77 -26.99 13.80 -12.76
N GLU A 78 -26.34 12.67 -12.45
CA GLU A 78 -25.70 11.84 -13.49
C GLU A 78 -25.95 10.37 -13.20
N GLU A 79 -26.41 9.65 -14.23
CA GLU A 79 -26.72 8.22 -14.25
C GLU A 79 -25.57 7.43 -13.62
N GLU A 80 -25.88 6.64 -12.58
CA GLU A 80 -24.90 5.82 -11.88
C GLU A 80 -24.49 4.65 -12.78
N GLU A 81 -23.57 4.90 -13.71
CA GLU A 81 -22.76 3.84 -14.28
C GLU A 81 -21.95 3.23 -13.13
N GLU A 82 -22.40 2.08 -12.66
CA GLU A 82 -21.62 1.15 -11.86
C GLU A 82 -20.38 0.78 -12.69
N LYS A 83 -19.34 1.63 -12.65
CA LYS A 83 -18.06 1.29 -13.26
C LYS A 83 -17.54 0.06 -12.55
N ASP A 84 -17.47 -1.05 -13.29
CA ASP A 84 -16.83 -2.29 -12.85
C ASP A 84 -15.42 -1.96 -12.33
N GLY A 85 -15.30 -1.94 -11.01
CA GLY A 85 -14.03 -1.81 -10.34
C GLY A 85 -13.21 -3.10 -10.45
N PHE A 86 -11.91 -3.01 -10.25
CA PHE A 86 -11.05 -4.18 -10.13
C PHE A 86 -10.35 -4.23 -8.78
N SER A 87 -9.98 -5.44 -8.39
CA SER A 87 -9.00 -5.70 -7.34
C SER A 87 -7.91 -6.60 -7.91
N LEU A 88 -6.67 -6.18 -7.76
CA LEU A 88 -5.49 -6.94 -8.16
C LEU A 88 -4.61 -7.19 -6.94
N MET A 89 -4.27 -8.46 -6.69
CA MET A 89 -3.33 -8.85 -5.66
C MET A 89 -2.10 -9.46 -6.31
N ILE A 90 -0.93 -8.97 -5.92
CA ILE A 90 0.37 -9.47 -6.36
C ILE A 90 1.09 -10.01 -5.13
N CYS A 91 1.55 -11.25 -5.21
CA CYS A 91 2.38 -11.86 -4.18
C CYS A 91 3.78 -12.15 -4.73
N ALA A 92 4.79 -11.95 -3.88
CA ALA A 92 6.16 -12.39 -4.14
C ALA A 92 6.61 -13.25 -2.96
N THR A 93 7.28 -14.37 -3.25
CA THR A 93 7.81 -15.28 -2.22
C THR A 93 9.31 -15.43 -2.38
N LYS A 94 10.03 -15.65 -1.28
CA LYS A 94 11.44 -16.06 -1.35
C LYS A 94 11.53 -17.45 -1.98
N SER A 95 12.38 -17.57 -3.00
CA SER A 95 12.86 -18.87 -3.45
C SER A 95 13.71 -19.49 -2.33
N PRO A 96 13.53 -20.78 -2.01
CA PRO A 96 14.52 -21.49 -1.22
C PRO A 96 15.84 -21.54 -1.99
N ASP A 97 16.95 -21.33 -1.28
CA ASP A 97 18.32 -21.54 -1.79
C ASP A 97 18.59 -23.01 -2.12
#